data_AF-A0A4R9WWB4-F1
#
_entry.id   AF-A0A4R9WWB4-F1
#
_cell.length_a   1.000
_cell.length_b   1.000
_cell.length_c   1.000
_cell.angle_alpha   90.00
_cell.angle_beta   90.00
_cell.angle_gamma   90.00
#
_symmetry.space_group_name_H-M   'P 1'
#
loop_
_entity.id
_entity.type
_entity.pdbx_description
1 polymer ?
#
loop_
_entity_poly.entity_id
_entity_poly.type
_entity_poly.pdbx_seq_one_letter_code
_entity_poly.pdbx_strand_id
1 'polypeptide(L)'
;VEVAKALGAPLDLLIVRKVGAPGNPELAVAAIVDGDPPDVVLNREIVEAYSLDDADLASLIDGERPELERRRSAYRGNREPLSIAGATAIIVDDGAATGTTMKVAIRALRRRSPREIIVAVPVSPPETVAELAREADRVVCLSQPGRFRALGYHYQSFPQLSDGEVIAAMDEAA
;
A
#
# COMPACT_ATOMS: atom_id res chain seq x y z
N VAL A 1 -4.30 10.24 9.14
CA VAL A 1 -4.26 11.18 10.28
C VAL A 1 -5.15 10.72 11.43
N GLU A 2 -6.46 10.57 11.23
CA GLU A 2 -7.42 10.24 12.30
C GLU A 2 -7.04 9.05 13.20
N VAL A 3 -6.64 7.93 12.60
CA VAL A 3 -6.24 6.73 13.38
C VAL A 3 -5.02 7.00 14.25
N ALA A 4 -4.01 7.69 13.71
CA ALA A 4 -2.79 8.04 14.44
C ALA A 4 -3.10 8.97 15.63
N LYS A 5 -3.92 10.00 15.42
CA LYS A 5 -4.38 10.91 16.48
C LYS A 5 -5.16 10.18 17.57
N ALA A 6 -6.11 9.34 17.20
CA ALA A 6 -6.93 8.58 18.15
C ALA A 6 -6.11 7.61 19.01
N LEU A 7 -5.01 7.08 18.46
CA LEU A 7 -4.11 6.17 19.17
C LEU A 7 -2.93 6.87 19.85
N GLY A 8 -2.74 8.18 19.64
CA GLY A 8 -1.54 8.89 20.07
C GLY A 8 -0.25 8.28 19.47
N ALA A 9 -0.35 7.74 18.26
CA ALA A 9 0.73 7.01 17.59
C ALA A 9 1.35 7.88 16.48
N PRO A 10 2.64 7.69 16.15
CA PRO A 10 3.26 8.42 15.06
C PRO A 10 2.68 7.97 13.71
N LEU A 11 2.62 8.90 12.74
CA LEU A 11 2.16 8.66 11.37
C LEU A 11 3.33 8.73 10.40
N ASP A 12 3.38 7.78 9.47
CA ASP A 12 4.25 7.87 8.28
C ASP A 12 3.50 7.38 7.05
N LEU A 13 4.04 7.65 5.87
CA LEU A 13 3.53 7.16 4.59
C LEU A 13 4.27 5.89 4.16
N LEU A 14 3.51 4.95 3.61
CA LEU A 14 4.03 3.82 2.86
C LEU A 14 3.62 4.01 1.41
N ILE A 15 4.56 4.40 0.56
CA ILE A 15 4.28 4.74 -0.84
C ILE A 15 4.47 3.48 -1.67
N VAL A 16 3.36 2.98 -2.21
CA VAL A 16 3.33 1.79 -3.06
C VAL A 16 3.02 2.21 -4.51
N ARG A 17 3.86 1.77 -5.45
CA ARG A 17 3.67 1.97 -6.88
C ARG A 17 3.45 0.64 -7.57
N LYS A 18 2.29 0.46 -8.22
CA LYS A 18 2.03 -0.72 -9.07
C LYS A 18 2.87 -0.62 -10.35
N VAL A 19 3.37 -1.76 -10.81
CA VAL A 19 3.98 -1.94 -12.12
C VAL A 19 2.98 -2.71 -12.97
N GLY A 20 2.45 -2.06 -14.00
CA GLY A 20 1.41 -2.61 -14.87
C GLY A 20 1.94 -3.65 -15.86
N ALA A 21 1.07 -4.56 -16.30
CA ALA A 21 1.37 -5.54 -17.32
C ALA A 21 1.40 -4.89 -18.72
N PRO A 22 2.22 -5.40 -19.65
CA PRO A 22 2.22 -4.93 -21.04
C PRO A 22 0.81 -4.96 -21.65
N GLY A 23 0.35 -3.83 -22.19
CA GLY A 23 -0.98 -3.71 -22.80
C GLY A 23 -2.16 -3.69 -21.81
N ASN A 24 -1.93 -3.87 -20.50
CA ASN A 24 -2.97 -3.75 -19.47
C ASN A 24 -2.39 -3.12 -18.18
N PRO A 25 -2.23 -1.78 -18.12
CA PRO A 25 -1.60 -1.10 -17.00
C PRO A 25 -2.30 -1.27 -15.65
N GLU A 26 -3.61 -1.59 -15.67
CA GLU A 26 -4.37 -1.81 -14.44
C GLU A 26 -4.05 -3.14 -13.76
N LEU A 27 -3.60 -4.13 -14.55
CA LEU A 27 -3.18 -5.43 -14.07
C LEU A 27 -1.71 -5.37 -13.63
N ALA A 28 -1.45 -5.54 -12.33
CA ALA A 28 -0.09 -5.38 -11.81
C ALA A 28 0.76 -6.66 -11.91
N VAL A 29 1.92 -6.57 -12.58
CA VAL A 29 2.97 -7.62 -12.62
C VAL A 29 3.85 -7.57 -11.38
N ALA A 30 4.03 -6.38 -10.83
CA ALA A 30 4.82 -6.14 -9.63
C ALA A 30 4.31 -4.90 -8.91
N ALA A 31 4.85 -4.64 -7.74
CA ALA A 31 4.71 -3.38 -7.06
C ALA A 31 6.02 -3.02 -6.35
N ILE A 32 6.33 -1.72 -6.34
CA ILE A 32 7.49 -1.13 -5.72
C ILE A 32 7.03 -0.41 -4.46
N VAL A 33 7.71 -0.63 -3.33
CA VAL A 33 7.44 0.05 -2.06
C VAL A 33 8.62 0.95 -1.74
N ASP A 34 8.34 2.19 -1.35
CA ASP A 34 9.36 3.17 -1.00
C ASP A 34 10.28 2.67 0.13
N GLY A 35 11.56 2.97 0.02
CA GLY A 35 12.61 2.49 0.93
C GLY A 35 13.98 2.86 0.36
N ASP A 36 15.02 2.51 1.11
CA ASP A 36 16.39 2.65 0.63
C ASP A 36 17.20 1.35 0.89
N PRO A 37 17.36 0.48 -0.12
CA PRO A 37 16.74 0.54 -1.45
C PRO A 37 15.22 0.24 -1.42
N PRO A 38 14.44 0.60 -2.46
CA PRO A 38 13.03 0.26 -2.55
C PRO A 38 12.82 -1.25 -2.69
N ASP A 39 11.76 -1.76 -2.05
CA ASP A 39 11.38 -3.18 -2.13
C ASP A 39 10.52 -3.42 -3.38
N VAL A 40 10.77 -4.55 -4.08
CA VAL A 40 9.93 -4.99 -5.20
C VAL A 40 9.25 -6.31 -4.83
N VAL A 41 7.93 -6.35 -5.03
CA VAL A 41 7.10 -7.54 -4.82
C VAL A 41 6.49 -7.96 -6.16
N LEU A 42 6.75 -9.19 -6.59
CA LEU A 42 6.28 -9.73 -7.85
C LEU A 42 4.95 -10.47 -7.69
N ASN A 43 4.09 -10.33 -8.69
CA ASN A 43 2.92 -11.18 -8.88
C ASN A 43 3.28 -12.32 -9.84
N ARG A 44 3.77 -13.44 -9.28
CA ARG A 44 4.32 -14.55 -10.06
C ARG A 44 3.33 -15.14 -11.07
N GLU A 45 2.06 -15.23 -10.70
CA GLU A 45 1.01 -15.75 -11.61
C GLU A 45 0.86 -14.88 -12.87
N ILE A 46 0.93 -13.55 -12.73
CA ILE A 46 0.83 -12.63 -13.87
C ILE A 46 2.14 -12.58 -14.66
N VAL A 47 3.29 -12.62 -13.98
CA VAL A 47 4.59 -12.73 -14.63
C VAL A 47 4.65 -13.97 -15.52
N GLU A 48 4.19 -15.12 -15.01
CA GLU A 48 4.10 -16.38 -15.76
C GLU A 48 3.08 -16.30 -16.90
N ALA A 49 1.88 -15.76 -16.65
CA ALA A 49 0.84 -15.63 -17.68
C ALA A 49 1.25 -14.73 -18.85
N TYR A 50 2.09 -13.72 -18.60
CA TYR A 50 2.64 -12.83 -19.63
C TYR A 50 4.00 -13.31 -20.18
N SER A 51 4.56 -14.41 -19.65
CA SER A 51 5.87 -14.96 -20.02
C SER A 51 6.99 -13.91 -19.96
N LEU A 52 6.95 -13.04 -18.95
CA LEU A 52 7.94 -11.97 -18.76
C LEU A 52 9.25 -12.58 -18.24
N ASP A 53 10.35 -12.23 -18.88
CA ASP A 53 11.68 -12.55 -18.37
C ASP A 53 12.20 -11.47 -17.39
N ASP A 54 13.39 -11.70 -16.82
CA ASP A 54 13.99 -10.77 -15.87
C ASP A 54 14.28 -9.39 -16.50
N ALA A 55 14.56 -9.33 -17.79
CA ALA A 55 14.87 -8.08 -18.49
C ALA A 55 13.60 -7.26 -18.77
N ASP A 56 12.52 -7.93 -19.20
CA ASP A 56 11.19 -7.32 -19.34
C ASP A 56 10.73 -6.73 -18.01
N LEU A 57 10.86 -7.52 -16.94
CA LEU A 57 10.46 -7.10 -15.60
C LEU A 57 11.28 -5.91 -15.10
N ALA A 58 12.60 -5.95 -15.29
CA ALA A 58 13.48 -4.83 -14.93
C ALA A 58 13.08 -3.55 -15.68
N SER A 59 12.82 -3.64 -16.99
CA SER A 59 12.39 -2.50 -17.79
C SER A 59 11.07 -1.89 -17.30
N LEU A 60 10.09 -2.74 -16.98
CA LEU A 60 8.80 -2.27 -16.44
C LEU A 60 8.96 -1.60 -15.07
N ILE A 61 9.76 -2.18 -14.17
CA ILE A 61 10.04 -1.60 -12.85
C ILE A 61 10.74 -0.25 -12.99
N ASP A 62 11.75 -0.16 -13.85
CA ASP A 62 12.53 1.07 -14.04
C ASP A 62 11.70 2.18 -14.66
N GLY A 63 10.68 1.86 -15.46
CA GLY A 63 9.69 2.82 -15.95
C GLY A 63 8.84 3.46 -14.85
N GLU A 64 8.62 2.76 -13.73
CA GLU A 64 7.77 3.23 -12.64
C GLU A 64 8.54 3.91 -11.49
N ARG A 65 9.87 3.69 -11.42
CA ARG A 65 10.75 4.31 -10.40
C ARG A 65 10.69 5.84 -10.37
N PRO A 66 10.68 6.59 -11.50
CA PRO A 66 10.66 8.05 -11.46
C PRO A 66 9.42 8.61 -10.75
N GLU A 67 8.25 8.00 -10.94
CA GLU A 67 7.02 8.45 -10.29
C GLU A 67 7.01 8.09 -8.79
N LEU A 68 7.56 6.93 -8.42
CA LEU A 68 7.75 6.60 -7.00
C LEU A 68 8.63 7.64 -6.31
N GLU A 69 9.76 8.01 -6.92
CA GLU A 69 10.69 8.98 -6.35
C GLU A 69 10.10 10.40 -6.32
N ARG A 70 9.35 10.80 -7.36
CA ARG A 70 8.62 12.07 -7.37
C ARG A 70 7.66 12.16 -6.17
N ARG A 71 6.84 11.13 -5.94
CA ARG A 71 5.89 11.08 -4.80
C ARG A 71 6.60 11.03 -3.47
N ARG A 72 7.67 10.23 -3.35
CA ARG A 72 8.50 10.16 -2.15
C ARG A 72 9.05 11.54 -1.78
N SER A 73 9.68 12.21 -2.74
CA SER A 73 10.21 13.56 -2.56
C SER A 73 9.11 14.57 -2.23
N ALA A 74 7.97 14.53 -2.91
CA ALA A 74 6.87 15.46 -2.69
C ALA A 74 6.21 15.28 -1.31
N TYR A 75 5.92 14.04 -0.89
CA TYR A 75 5.14 13.78 0.32
C TYR A 75 5.99 13.74 1.58
N ARG A 76 7.22 13.22 1.51
CA ARG A 76 8.12 13.17 2.67
C ARG A 76 8.89 14.48 2.85
N GLY A 77 9.18 15.21 1.78
CA GLY A 77 10.06 16.38 1.83
C GLY A 77 11.40 16.02 2.48
N ASN A 78 11.74 16.69 3.58
CA ASN A 78 12.98 16.44 4.34
C ASN A 78 12.79 15.47 5.53
N ARG A 79 11.62 14.84 5.68
CA ARG A 79 11.34 13.93 6.81
C ARG A 79 12.03 12.59 6.59
N GLU A 80 12.77 12.15 7.60
CA GLU A 80 13.30 10.78 7.61
C GLU A 80 12.18 9.76 7.84
N PRO A 81 12.23 8.59 7.19
CA PRO A 81 11.28 7.51 7.44
C PRO A 81 11.33 7.03 8.88
N LEU A 82 10.15 6.72 9.43
CA LEU A 82 10.08 6.14 10.76
C LEU A 82 10.61 4.70 10.75
N SER A 83 11.49 4.41 11.70
CA SER A 83 11.89 3.03 11.95
C SER A 83 10.73 2.26 12.59
N ILE A 84 10.37 1.14 11.98
CA ILE A 84 9.35 0.23 12.51
C ILE A 84 9.93 -1.02 13.17
N ALA A 85 11.26 -1.12 13.27
CA ALA A 85 11.93 -2.28 13.84
C ALA A 85 11.49 -2.49 15.31
N GLY A 86 10.97 -3.68 15.62
CA GLY A 86 10.45 -4.01 16.96
C GLY A 86 9.16 -3.29 17.36
N ALA A 87 8.56 -2.49 16.47
CA ALA A 87 7.28 -1.80 16.71
C ALA A 87 6.08 -2.59 16.18
N THR A 88 4.88 -2.26 16.66
CA THR A 88 3.63 -2.68 16.02
C THR A 88 3.30 -1.67 14.91
N ALA A 89 3.35 -2.10 13.66
CA ALA A 89 2.99 -1.28 12.51
C ALA A 89 1.50 -1.48 12.16
N ILE A 90 0.75 -0.39 12.04
CA ILE A 90 -0.67 -0.42 11.63
C ILE A 90 -0.76 0.19 10.23
N ILE A 91 -1.11 -0.65 9.25
CA ILE A 91 -1.35 -0.22 7.87
C ILE A 91 -2.82 0.16 7.74
N VAL A 92 -3.08 1.38 7.29
CA VAL A 92 -4.42 1.94 7.13
C VAL A 92 -4.63 2.38 5.69
N ASP A 93 -5.82 2.10 5.15
CA ASP A 93 -6.30 2.62 3.87
C ASP A 93 -7.82 2.86 3.96
N ASP A 94 -8.41 3.53 2.97
CA ASP A 94 -9.86 3.73 2.89
C ASP A 94 -10.64 2.43 2.63
N GLY A 95 -9.96 1.42 2.10
CA GLY A 95 -10.44 0.06 2.07
C GLY A 95 -9.56 -0.84 1.24
N ALA A 96 -9.98 -2.09 1.10
CA ALA A 96 -9.25 -3.06 0.31
C ALA A 96 -10.21 -3.79 -0.63
N ALA A 97 -10.22 -3.40 -1.91
CA ALA A 97 -11.06 -4.03 -2.92
C ALA A 97 -10.54 -5.44 -3.29
N THR A 98 -9.27 -5.55 -3.66
CA THR A 98 -8.58 -6.82 -3.98
C THR A 98 -7.50 -7.17 -2.95
N GLY A 99 -7.15 -6.21 -2.08
CA GLY A 99 -6.07 -6.34 -1.12
C GLY A 99 -4.66 -6.38 -1.70
N THR A 100 -4.49 -6.27 -3.03
CA THR A 100 -3.17 -6.40 -3.69
C THR A 100 -2.15 -5.41 -3.14
N THR A 101 -2.50 -4.13 -3.06
CA THR A 101 -1.64 -3.08 -2.49
C THR A 101 -1.26 -3.37 -1.03
N MET A 102 -2.23 -3.81 -0.23
CA MET A 102 -2.01 -4.16 1.18
C MET A 102 -1.08 -5.37 1.34
N LYS A 103 -1.24 -6.43 0.55
CA LYS A 103 -0.34 -7.61 0.58
C LYS A 103 1.11 -7.22 0.27
N VAL A 104 1.29 -6.39 -0.75
CA VAL A 104 2.62 -5.85 -1.12
C VAL A 104 3.20 -5.06 0.04
N ALA A 105 2.42 -4.14 0.60
CA ALA A 105 2.80 -3.33 1.75
C ALA A 105 3.25 -4.20 2.95
N ILE A 106 2.45 -5.20 3.33
CA ILE A 106 2.76 -6.14 4.42
C ILE A 106 4.10 -6.83 4.16
N ARG A 107 4.30 -7.40 2.97
CA ARG A 107 5.53 -8.13 2.62
C ARG A 107 6.77 -7.24 2.65
N ALA A 108 6.67 -5.99 2.19
CA ALA A 108 7.75 -5.02 2.29
C ALA A 108 8.04 -4.64 3.75
N LEU A 109 7.00 -4.32 4.54
CA LEU A 109 7.18 -3.98 5.95
C LEU A 109 7.77 -5.14 6.77
N ARG A 110 7.42 -6.40 6.48
CA ARG A 110 8.01 -7.58 7.16
C ARG A 110 9.53 -7.60 7.09
N ARG A 111 10.13 -7.14 5.99
CA ARG A 111 11.59 -7.10 5.81
C ARG A 111 12.28 -6.07 6.73
N ARG A 112 11.51 -5.14 7.29
CA ARG A 112 11.98 -4.10 8.24
C ARG A 112 11.86 -4.54 9.70
N SER A 113 11.59 -5.83 9.94
CA SER A 113 11.53 -6.47 11.26
C SER A 113 10.60 -5.79 12.27
N PRO A 114 9.34 -5.46 11.93
CA PRO A 114 8.36 -5.05 12.92
C PRO A 114 8.05 -6.20 13.89
N ARG A 115 7.65 -5.86 15.11
CA ARG A 115 7.13 -6.83 16.08
C ARG A 115 5.80 -7.43 15.63
N GLU A 116 4.95 -6.60 15.02
CA GLU A 116 3.61 -6.99 14.59
C GLU A 116 3.17 -6.08 13.43
N ILE A 117 2.41 -6.62 12.48
CA ILE A 117 1.76 -5.89 11.40
C ILE A 117 0.24 -6.10 11.50
N ILE A 118 -0.48 -5.00 11.69
CA ILE A 118 -1.94 -4.96 11.73
C ILE A 118 -2.43 -4.23 10.47
N VAL A 119 -3.40 -4.80 9.77
CA VAL A 119 -4.15 -4.07 8.74
C VAL A 119 -5.45 -3.56 9.35
N ALA A 120 -5.75 -2.28 9.17
CA ALA A 120 -6.98 -1.67 9.63
C ALA A 120 -7.67 -0.93 8.48
N VAL A 121 -8.82 -1.42 8.02
CA VAL A 121 -9.57 -0.85 6.91
C VAL A 121 -11.06 -0.70 7.24
N PRO A 122 -11.72 0.39 6.81
CA PRO A 122 -13.16 0.55 7.03
C PRO A 122 -14.00 -0.51 6.30
N VAL A 123 -13.64 -0.85 5.06
CA VAL A 123 -14.43 -1.75 4.22
C VAL A 123 -13.57 -2.63 3.30
N SER A 124 -13.93 -3.91 3.18
CA SER A 124 -13.29 -4.86 2.27
C SER A 124 -14.18 -6.08 2.06
N PRO A 125 -14.18 -6.76 0.90
CA PRO A 125 -14.88 -8.03 0.73
C PRO A 125 -14.40 -9.10 1.73
N PRO A 126 -15.27 -10.00 2.22
CA PRO A 126 -14.89 -11.08 3.14
C PRO A 126 -13.70 -11.92 2.65
N GLU A 127 -13.66 -12.22 1.36
CA GLU A 127 -12.58 -12.98 0.72
C GLU A 127 -11.23 -12.24 0.78
N THR A 128 -11.22 -10.92 0.57
CA THR A 128 -10.01 -10.10 0.67
C THR A 128 -9.53 -10.01 2.11
N VAL A 129 -10.44 -9.86 3.09
CA VAL A 129 -10.09 -9.91 4.51
C VAL A 129 -9.46 -11.24 4.88
N ALA A 130 -10.04 -12.35 4.43
CA ALA A 130 -9.50 -13.69 4.67
C ALA A 130 -8.11 -13.89 4.06
N GLU A 131 -7.84 -13.31 2.88
CA GLU A 131 -6.52 -13.34 2.26
C GLU A 131 -5.50 -12.47 3.01
N LEU A 132 -5.89 -11.27 3.44
CA LEU A 132 -5.02 -10.39 4.23
C LEU A 132 -4.67 -10.99 5.59
N ALA A 133 -5.60 -11.73 6.21
CA ALA A 133 -5.38 -12.43 7.47
C ALA A 133 -4.37 -13.59 7.37
N ARG A 134 -3.99 -14.01 6.15
CA ARG A 134 -2.90 -14.98 5.94
C ARG A 134 -1.51 -14.31 5.88
N GLU A 135 -1.45 -12.99 5.71
CA GLU A 135 -0.20 -12.24 5.50
C GLU A 135 0.14 -11.33 6.69
N ALA A 136 -0.88 -10.65 7.24
CA ALA A 136 -0.75 -9.80 8.43
C ALA A 136 -0.94 -10.60 9.72
N ASP A 137 -0.42 -10.11 10.84
CA ASP A 137 -0.64 -10.74 12.15
C ASP A 137 -2.11 -10.59 12.57
N ARG A 138 -2.73 -9.45 12.24
CA ARG A 138 -4.13 -9.14 12.55
C ARG A 138 -4.76 -8.28 11.45
N VAL A 139 -6.05 -8.49 11.22
CA VAL A 139 -6.86 -7.65 10.33
C VAL A 139 -8.07 -7.13 11.10
N VAL A 140 -8.25 -5.81 11.07
CA VAL A 140 -9.41 -5.09 11.60
C VAL A 140 -10.18 -4.54 10.42
N CYS A 141 -11.38 -5.07 10.16
CA CYS A 141 -12.26 -4.59 9.10
C CYS A 141 -13.64 -4.29 9.67
N LEU A 142 -14.10 -3.04 9.54
CA LEU A 142 -15.38 -2.61 10.14
C LEU A 142 -16.59 -3.17 9.39
N SER A 143 -16.52 -3.25 8.06
CA SER A 143 -17.61 -3.73 7.20
C SER A 143 -17.11 -4.70 6.14
N GLN A 144 -17.73 -5.88 6.07
CA GLN A 144 -17.39 -6.94 5.11
C GLN A 144 -18.58 -7.29 4.22
N PRO A 145 -18.94 -6.42 3.24
CA PRO A 145 -20.12 -6.62 2.41
C PRO A 145 -19.92 -7.79 1.44
N GLY A 146 -20.87 -8.73 1.39
CA GLY A 146 -20.82 -9.85 0.44
C GLY A 146 -21.01 -9.45 -1.03
N ARG A 147 -21.51 -8.23 -1.30
CA ARG A 147 -21.53 -7.64 -2.64
C ARG A 147 -20.71 -6.36 -2.64
N PHE A 148 -19.48 -6.45 -3.09
CA PHE A 148 -18.56 -5.32 -3.20
C PHE A 148 -18.44 -4.87 -4.66
N ARG A 149 -18.61 -3.57 -4.92
CA ARG A 149 -18.48 -3.00 -6.27
C ARG A 149 -17.21 -2.17 -6.41
N ALA A 150 -17.14 -1.10 -5.65
CA ALA A 150 -16.00 -0.21 -5.57
C ALA A 150 -16.04 0.52 -4.22
N LEU A 151 -14.89 0.99 -3.77
CA LEU A 151 -14.74 1.69 -2.49
C LEU A 151 -15.71 2.87 -2.35
N GLY A 152 -15.81 3.71 -3.39
CA GLY A 152 -16.68 4.89 -3.38
C GLY A 152 -18.17 4.64 -3.13
N TYR A 153 -18.67 3.41 -3.29
CA TYR A 153 -20.07 3.07 -2.94
C TYR A 153 -20.32 2.99 -1.43
N HIS A 154 -19.25 2.89 -0.64
CA HIS A 154 -19.32 2.77 0.81
C HIS A 154 -19.09 4.11 1.53
N TYR A 155 -18.86 5.18 0.77
CA TYR A 155 -18.61 6.52 1.27
C TYR A 155 -19.65 7.49 0.72
N GLN A 156 -20.24 8.31 1.59
CA GLN A 156 -21.15 9.38 1.15
C GLN A 156 -20.41 10.44 0.31
N SER A 157 -19.12 10.66 0.61
CA SER A 157 -18.23 11.54 -0.12
C SER A 157 -16.90 10.82 -0.33
N PHE A 158 -16.46 10.71 -1.58
CA PHE A 158 -15.22 10.02 -1.96
C PHE A 158 -14.42 10.83 -2.99
N PRO A 159 -14.00 12.06 -2.65
CA PRO A 159 -13.19 12.88 -3.54
C PRO A 159 -11.80 12.27 -3.70
N GLN A 160 -11.18 12.51 -4.86
CA GLN A 160 -9.77 12.20 -5.04
C GLN A 160 -8.93 13.21 -4.24
N LEU A 161 -7.96 12.70 -3.48
CA LEU A 161 -7.00 13.54 -2.78
C LEU A 161 -5.93 14.06 -3.75
N SER A 162 -5.63 15.34 -3.62
CA SER A 162 -4.50 16.00 -4.28
C SER A 162 -3.20 15.79 -3.50
N ASP A 163 -2.06 15.92 -4.18
CA ASP A 163 -0.73 15.89 -3.55
C ASP A 163 -0.62 16.90 -2.39
N GLY A 164 -1.22 18.08 -2.54
CA GLY A 164 -1.21 19.13 -1.50
C GLY A 164 -2.00 18.77 -0.25
N GLU A 165 -3.12 18.05 -0.39
CA GLU A 165 -3.91 17.57 0.76
C GLU A 165 -3.15 16.48 1.53
N VAL A 166 -2.43 15.59 0.83
CA VAL A 166 -1.58 14.59 1.47
C VAL A 166 -0.46 15.26 2.26
N ILE A 167 0.21 16.27 1.69
CA ILE A 167 1.27 17.02 2.38
C ILE A 167 0.73 17.73 3.62
N ALA A 168 -0.40 18.44 3.50
CA ALA A 168 -1.02 19.12 4.63
C ALA A 168 -1.41 18.15 5.76
N ALA A 169 -1.92 16.97 5.41
CA ALA A 169 -2.24 15.92 6.37
C ALA A 169 -1.00 15.36 7.09
N MET A 170 0.13 15.25 6.38
CA MET A 170 1.41 14.85 6.98
C MET A 170 2.01 15.93 7.88
N ASP A 171 1.82 17.20 7.54
CA ASP A 171 2.25 18.33 8.37
C ASP A 171 1.45 18.44 9.67
N GLU A 172 0.15 18.16 9.63
CA GLU A 172 -0.71 18.15 10.82
C GLU A 172 -0.40 17.01 11.79
N ALA A 173 0.15 15.90 11.30
CA ALA A 173 0.46 14.73 12.10
C ALA A 173 1.87 14.73 12.72
N ALA A 174 2.71 15.72 12.36
CA ALA A 174 4.07 15.89 12.87
C ALA A 174 4.07 16.64 14.22
#